data_AF-A0AAW3H2L7-F1
#
_entry.id   AF-A0AAW3H2L7-F1
#
_cell.length_a   1.000
_cell.length_b   1.000
_cell.length_c   1.000
_cell.angle_alpha   90.00
_cell.angle_beta   90.00
_cell.angle_gamma   90.00
#
_symmetry.space_group_name_H-M   'P 1'
#
loop_
_entity.id
_entity.type
_entity.pdbx_description
1 polymer ?
#
loop_
_entity_poly.entity_id
_entity_poly.type
_entity_poly.pdbx_seq_one_letter_code
_entity_poly.pdbx_strand_id
1 'polypeptide(L)'
;MIFTIILSLFPVIIQVFSYDFFYNKINRKKKINIKLIILFWGLIMVISFLYSLFLLLPDYWKIFRDIFHYLFLLIQPLIFYKYFLIKRKEYDNYLNLFLSFVIYLSVETSETFLSVIISSITGDYFVKQHYDIFYIIINLLALFIILKVVDFFDFYHCFCYESFRICDLNF
;
A
#
# COMPACT_ATOMS: atom_id res chain seq x y z
N MET A 1 -3.86 -24.07 -14.80
CA MET A 1 -2.54 -23.41 -14.83
C MET A 1 -2.62 -21.96 -15.30
N ILE A 2 -3.17 -21.66 -16.48
CA ILE A 2 -3.34 -20.26 -16.93
C ILE A 2 -4.30 -19.47 -16.01
N PHE A 3 -5.45 -20.06 -15.68
CA PHE A 3 -6.45 -19.42 -14.80
C PHE A 3 -5.89 -19.07 -13.41
N THR A 4 -5.10 -19.97 -12.81
CA THR A 4 -4.47 -19.75 -11.50
C THR A 4 -3.40 -18.67 -11.54
N ILE A 5 -2.62 -18.57 -12.63
CA ILE A 5 -1.65 -17.48 -12.82
C ILE A 5 -2.36 -16.14 -12.98
N ILE A 6 -3.46 -16.10 -13.74
CA ILE A 6 -4.25 -14.87 -13.89
C ILE A 6 -4.84 -14.45 -12.54
N LEU A 7 -5.35 -15.40 -11.76
CA LEU A 7 -5.97 -15.14 -10.46
C LEU A 7 -4.95 -14.57 -9.46
N SER A 8 -3.73 -15.10 -9.42
CA SER A 8 -2.68 -14.64 -8.50
C SER A 8 -2.13 -13.24 -8.82
N LEU A 9 -2.38 -12.71 -10.02
CA LEU A 9 -2.01 -11.34 -10.38
C LEU A 9 -2.99 -10.29 -9.84
N PHE A 10 -4.25 -10.65 -9.55
CA PHE A 10 -5.25 -9.68 -9.09
C PHE A 10 -4.89 -9.00 -7.77
N PRO A 11 -4.46 -9.69 -6.70
CA PRO A 11 -4.03 -9.05 -5.46
C PRO A 11 -2.98 -7.97 -5.71
N VAL A 12 -1.96 -8.31 -6.51
CA VAL A 12 -0.86 -7.41 -6.88
C VAL A 12 -1.38 -6.17 -7.62
N ILE A 13 -2.28 -6.37 -8.58
CA ILE A 13 -2.91 -5.28 -9.33
C ILE A 13 -3.65 -4.34 -8.38
N ILE A 14 -4.48 -4.89 -7.49
CA ILE A 14 -5.28 -4.12 -6.54
C ILE A 14 -4.36 -3.34 -5.59
N GLN A 15 -3.28 -3.95 -5.10
CA GLN A 15 -2.30 -3.32 -4.25
C GLN A 15 -1.65 -2.11 -4.95
N VAL A 16 -1.21 -2.25 -6.21
CA VAL A 16 -0.65 -1.12 -6.98
C VAL A 16 -1.66 0.01 -7.16
N PHE A 17 -2.91 -0.32 -7.48
CA PHE A 17 -3.97 0.68 -7.58
C PHE A 17 -4.26 1.35 -6.23
N SER A 18 -4.16 0.61 -5.13
CA SER A 18 -4.41 1.12 -3.79
C SER A 18 -3.47 2.26 -3.43
N TYR A 19 -2.19 2.12 -3.79
CA TYR A 19 -1.21 3.18 -3.64
C TYR A 19 -1.57 4.46 -4.41
N ASP A 20 -1.97 4.34 -5.68
CA ASP A 20 -2.35 5.49 -6.49
C ASP A 20 -3.65 6.15 -5.98
N PHE A 21 -4.67 5.35 -5.66
CA PHE A 21 -5.93 5.86 -5.12
C PHE A 21 -5.72 6.58 -3.79
N PHE A 22 -4.97 5.97 -2.87
CA PHE A 22 -4.67 6.59 -1.58
C PHE A 22 -3.85 7.88 -1.73
N TYR A 23 -2.81 7.87 -2.57
CA TYR A 23 -2.04 9.08 -2.90
C TYR A 23 -2.91 10.18 -3.50
N ASN A 24 -3.79 9.84 -4.44
CA ASN A 24 -4.66 10.81 -5.10
C ASN A 24 -5.71 11.37 -4.14
N LYS A 25 -6.24 10.51 -3.25
CA LYS A 25 -7.18 10.90 -2.19
C LYS A 25 -6.56 11.91 -1.23
N ILE A 26 -5.38 11.62 -0.67
CA ILE A 26 -4.64 12.55 0.21
C ILE A 26 -4.41 13.90 -0.47
N ASN A 27 -4.08 13.88 -1.75
CA ASN A 27 -3.75 15.10 -2.47
C ASN A 27 -4.93 15.79 -3.13
N ARG A 28 -6.16 15.29 -2.89
CA ARG A 28 -7.40 15.76 -3.50
C ARG A 28 -7.32 15.86 -5.04
N LYS A 29 -6.48 15.01 -5.65
CA LYS A 29 -6.32 14.93 -7.10
C LYS A 29 -7.30 13.91 -7.65
N LYS A 30 -8.10 14.31 -8.64
CA LYS A 30 -9.09 13.42 -9.28
C LYS A 30 -8.50 12.54 -10.39
N LYS A 31 -7.24 12.78 -10.79
CA LYS A 31 -6.61 12.07 -11.92
C LYS A 31 -5.62 11.03 -11.43
N ILE A 32 -5.81 9.81 -11.93
CA ILE A 32 -4.88 8.69 -11.79
C ILE A 32 -3.49 9.09 -12.27
N ASN A 33 -2.46 8.80 -11.47
CA ASN A 33 -1.10 9.17 -11.78
C ASN A 33 -0.36 7.97 -12.38
N ILE A 34 -0.51 7.79 -13.70
CA ILE A 34 0.05 6.67 -14.47
C ILE A 34 1.55 6.47 -14.20
N LYS A 35 2.32 7.55 -14.00
CA LYS A 35 3.77 7.45 -13.68
C LYS A 35 4.03 6.75 -12.35
N LEU A 36 3.18 6.97 -11.35
CA LEU A 36 3.29 6.31 -10.04
C LEU A 36 2.89 4.85 -10.16
N ILE A 37 1.80 4.54 -10.88
CA ILE A 37 1.41 3.15 -11.18
C ILE A 37 2.54 2.38 -11.87
N ILE A 38 3.16 2.95 -12.91
CA ILE A 38 4.28 2.33 -13.63
C ILE A 38 5.47 2.10 -12.68
N LEU A 39 5.79 3.07 -11.81
CA LEU A 39 6.87 2.92 -10.83
C LEU A 39 6.61 1.72 -9.90
N PHE A 40 5.41 1.62 -9.34
CA PHE A 40 5.03 0.52 -8.45
C PHE A 40 5.04 -0.83 -9.16
N TRP A 41 4.42 -0.91 -10.34
CA TRP A 41 4.43 -2.12 -11.16
C TRP A 41 5.86 -2.58 -11.48
N GLY A 42 6.73 -1.64 -11.86
CA GLY A 42 8.14 -1.93 -12.11
C GLY A 42 8.84 -2.49 -10.88
N LEU A 43 8.60 -1.92 -9.70
CA LEU A 43 9.20 -2.41 -8.46
C LEU A 43 8.75 -3.82 -8.11
N ILE A 44 7.44 -4.10 -8.17
CA ILE A 44 6.91 -5.42 -7.85
C ILE A 44 7.44 -6.47 -8.83
N MET A 45 7.54 -6.14 -10.12
CA MET A 45 8.12 -7.04 -11.13
C MET A 45 9.59 -7.34 -10.83
N VAL A 46 10.39 -6.33 -10.45
CA VAL A 46 11.80 -6.53 -10.07
C VAL A 46 11.90 -7.39 -8.82
N ILE A 47 11.11 -7.12 -7.77
CA ILE A 47 11.13 -7.91 -6.53
C ILE A 47 10.72 -9.36 -6.80
N SER A 48 9.67 -9.57 -7.59
CA SER A 48 9.17 -10.90 -7.97
C SER A 48 10.20 -11.68 -8.78
N PHE A 49 10.88 -11.01 -9.72
CA PHE A 49 11.96 -11.59 -10.52
C PHE A 49 13.18 -11.97 -9.67
N LEU A 50 13.58 -11.10 -8.74
CA LEU A 50 14.69 -11.41 -7.83
C LEU A 50 14.32 -12.56 -6.89
N TYR A 51 13.10 -12.55 -6.35
CA TYR A 51 12.62 -13.64 -5.49
C TYR A 51 12.60 -14.98 -6.22
N SER A 52 12.17 -15.02 -7.49
CA SER A 52 12.20 -16.25 -8.29
C SER A 52 13.63 -16.71 -8.59
N LEU A 53 14.58 -15.79 -8.80
CA LEU A 53 16.00 -16.12 -8.89
C LEU A 53 16.53 -16.75 -7.58
N PHE A 54 16.11 -16.22 -6.43
CA PHE A 54 16.49 -16.78 -5.13
C PHE A 54 15.87 -18.15 -4.83
N LEU A 55 14.75 -18.52 -5.49
CA LEU A 55 14.18 -19.87 -5.37
C LEU A 55 15.01 -20.95 -6.07
N LEU A 56 15.89 -20.58 -7.01
CA LEU A 56 16.83 -21.53 -7.64
C LEU A 56 18.01 -21.91 -6.73
N LEU A 57 18.21 -21.19 -5.63
CA LEU A 57 19.26 -21.48 -4.66
C LEU A 57 18.86 -22.64 -3.74
N PRO A 58 19.84 -23.42 -3.23
CA PRO A 58 19.57 -24.50 -2.29
C PRO A 58 18.86 -24.04 -1.00
N ASP A 59 18.10 -24.93 -0.37
CA ASP A 59 17.24 -24.62 0.78
C ASP A 59 17.95 -23.98 1.99
N TYR A 60 19.26 -24.25 2.18
CA TYR A 60 20.03 -23.63 3.26
C TYR A 60 20.23 -22.11 3.08
N TRP A 61 19.93 -21.56 1.90
CA TRP A 61 19.89 -20.11 1.63
C TRP A 61 18.54 -19.45 1.95
N LYS A 62 17.57 -20.20 2.51
CA LYS A 62 16.24 -19.65 2.85
C LYS A 62 16.30 -18.37 3.67
N ILE A 63 17.11 -18.34 4.73
CA ILE A 63 17.25 -17.15 5.59
C ILE A 63 17.73 -15.94 4.78
N PHE A 64 18.69 -16.16 3.88
CA PHE A 64 19.23 -15.10 3.01
C PHE A 64 18.16 -14.56 2.06
N ARG A 65 17.37 -15.45 1.43
CA ARG A 65 16.24 -15.06 0.58
C ARG A 65 15.22 -14.21 1.35
N ASP A 66 14.87 -14.63 2.56
CA ASP A 66 13.88 -13.93 3.38
C ASP A 66 14.41 -12.54 3.80
N ILE A 67 15.70 -12.44 4.21
CA ILE A 67 16.35 -11.16 4.49
C ILE A 67 16.30 -10.22 3.28
N PHE A 68 16.63 -10.73 2.08
CA PHE A 68 16.56 -9.94 0.85
C PHE A 68 15.14 -9.44 0.58
N HIS A 69 14.14 -10.29 0.74
CA HIS A 69 12.74 -9.91 0.55
C HIS A 69 12.33 -8.75 1.47
N TYR A 70 12.63 -8.84 2.77
CA TYR A 70 12.33 -7.76 3.72
C TYR A 70 13.13 -6.48 3.46
N LEU A 71 14.37 -6.60 2.97
CA LEU A 71 15.20 -5.45 2.63
C LEU A 71 14.60 -4.69 1.42
N PHE A 72 14.04 -5.40 0.45
CA PHE A 72 13.33 -4.78 -0.67
C PHE A 72 12.04 -4.06 -0.23
N LEU A 73 11.27 -4.65 0.69
CA LEU A 73 10.11 -4.00 1.29
C LEU A 73 10.50 -2.68 1.98
N LEU A 74 11.62 -2.65 2.70
CA LEU A 74 12.11 -1.45 3.37
C LEU A 74 12.59 -0.35 2.40
N ILE A 75 13.13 -0.74 1.24
CA ILE A 75 13.59 0.20 0.21
C ILE A 75 12.41 0.87 -0.52
N GLN A 76 11.27 0.17 -0.63
CA GLN A 76 10.10 0.65 -1.37
C GLN A 76 9.63 2.07 -0.98
N PRO A 77 9.43 2.43 0.30
CA PRO A 77 9.08 3.80 0.68
C PRO A 77 10.16 4.83 0.31
N LEU A 78 11.45 4.47 0.30
CA LEU A 78 12.54 5.38 -0.10
C LEU A 78 12.50 5.70 -1.61
N ILE A 79 12.02 4.77 -2.43
CA ILE A 79 11.83 5.00 -3.86
C ILE A 79 10.68 6.00 -4.09
N PHE A 80 9.60 5.91 -3.30
CA PHE A 80 8.55 6.94 -3.34
C PHE A 80 9.05 8.29 -2.87
N TYR A 81 9.93 8.31 -1.88
CA TYR A 81 10.53 9.55 -1.40
C TYR A 81 11.30 10.24 -2.52
N LYS A 82 12.16 9.50 -3.23
CA LYS A 82 12.88 10.03 -4.39
C LYS A 82 11.93 10.50 -5.50
N TYR A 83 10.86 9.76 -5.77
CA TYR A 83 9.83 10.17 -6.73
C TYR A 83 9.14 11.47 -6.32
N PHE A 84 8.77 11.62 -5.04
CA PHE A 84 8.14 12.83 -4.53
C PHE A 84 9.10 14.01 -4.50
N LEU A 85 10.36 13.85 -4.12
CA LEU A 85 11.35 14.92 -4.21
C LEU A 85 11.44 15.51 -5.63
N ILE A 86 11.48 14.65 -6.66
CA ILE A 86 11.57 15.11 -8.05
C ILE A 86 10.28 15.84 -8.48
N LYS A 87 9.13 15.34 -8.04
CA LYS A 87 7.80 15.84 -8.46
C LYS A 87 7.30 17.03 -7.65
N ARG A 88 7.72 17.16 -6.39
CA ARG A 88 7.24 18.09 -5.38
C ARG A 88 8.40 18.88 -4.78
N LYS A 89 9.05 19.67 -5.64
CA LYS A 89 10.19 20.51 -5.24
C LYS A 89 9.83 21.58 -4.19
N GLU A 90 8.55 21.90 -4.05
CA GLU A 90 8.03 22.93 -3.14
C GLU A 90 7.85 22.44 -1.69
N TYR A 91 7.88 21.13 -1.44
CA TYR A 91 7.68 20.57 -0.10
C TYR A 91 9.01 20.26 0.57
N ASP A 92 9.09 20.50 1.88
CA ASP A 92 10.26 20.12 2.68
C ASP A 92 10.59 18.64 2.53
N ASN A 93 11.89 18.35 2.52
CA ASN A 93 12.41 16.98 2.39
C ASN A 93 11.78 16.03 3.43
N TYR A 94 11.62 16.48 4.67
CA TYR A 94 11.02 15.67 5.73
C TYR A 94 9.54 15.37 5.49
N LEU A 95 8.78 16.33 4.93
CA LEU A 95 7.37 16.12 4.60
C LEU A 95 7.20 15.14 3.44
N ASN A 96 8.07 15.22 2.43
CA ASN A 96 8.08 14.26 1.33
C ASN A 96 8.44 12.85 1.83
N LEU A 97 9.41 12.72 2.74
CA LEU A 97 9.78 11.45 3.36
C LEU A 97 8.59 10.88 4.15
N PHE A 98 8.01 11.68 5.03
CA PHE A 98 6.85 11.30 5.83
C PHE A 98 5.69 10.83 4.96
N LEU A 99 5.35 11.58 3.90
CA LEU A 99 4.28 11.22 2.98
C LEU A 99 4.53 9.86 2.29
N SER A 100 5.78 9.59 1.89
CA SER A 100 6.15 8.29 1.31
C SER A 100 5.93 7.13 2.27
N PHE A 101 6.34 7.29 3.53
CA PHE A 101 6.12 6.27 4.55
C PHE A 101 4.64 6.11 4.88
N VAL A 102 3.88 7.19 5.01
CA VAL A 102 2.43 7.12 5.27
C VAL A 102 1.71 6.37 4.16
N ILE A 103 2.01 6.66 2.89
CA ILE A 103 1.39 5.97 1.75
C ILE A 103 1.78 4.49 1.75
N TYR A 104 3.08 4.19 1.91
CA TYR A 104 3.58 2.83 1.96
C TYR A 104 2.91 2.02 3.08
N LEU A 105 3.05 2.50 4.31
CA LEU A 105 2.56 1.81 5.49
C LEU A 105 1.04 1.70 5.49
N SER A 106 0.29 2.70 5.05
CA SER A 106 -1.19 2.62 5.09
C SER A 106 -1.71 1.46 4.24
N VAL A 107 -1.13 1.22 3.06
CA VAL A 107 -1.54 0.11 2.20
C VAL A 107 -1.10 -1.23 2.79
N GLU A 108 0.19 -1.39 3.10
CA GLU A 108 0.72 -2.67 3.61
C GLU A 108 0.11 -3.07 4.97
N THR A 109 -0.04 -2.11 5.88
CA THR A 109 -0.55 -2.39 7.23
C THR A 109 -2.04 -2.71 7.22
N SER A 110 -2.83 -2.08 6.35
CA SER A 110 -4.26 -2.37 6.26
C SER A 110 -4.53 -3.77 5.69
N GLU A 111 -3.79 -4.17 4.65
CA GLU A 111 -3.87 -5.52 4.10
C GLU A 111 -3.49 -6.58 5.14
N THR A 112 -2.33 -6.42 5.79
CA THR A 112 -1.85 -7.38 6.80
C THR A 112 -2.73 -7.42 8.05
N PHE A 113 -3.21 -6.28 8.52
CA PHE A 113 -4.11 -6.23 9.67
C PHE A 113 -5.42 -6.97 9.39
N LEU A 114 -6.03 -6.74 8.23
CA LEU A 114 -7.28 -7.39 7.86
C LEU A 114 -7.09 -8.87 7.56
N SER A 115 -5.98 -9.25 6.91
CA SER A 115 -5.68 -10.66 6.66
C SER A 115 -5.54 -11.44 7.97
N VAL A 116 -4.83 -10.91 8.96
CA VAL A 116 -4.66 -11.54 10.28
C VAL A 116 -5.98 -11.65 11.03
N ILE A 117 -6.83 -10.63 11.03
CA ILE A 117 -8.13 -10.68 11.70
C ILE A 117 -9.03 -11.72 11.05
N ILE A 118 -9.15 -11.68 9.71
CA ILE A 118 -10.09 -12.56 8.99
C ILE A 118 -9.56 -14.00 8.97
N SER A 119 -8.24 -14.21 8.89
CA SER A 119 -7.65 -15.56 9.01
C SER A 119 -7.84 -16.13 10.41
N SER A 120 -7.78 -15.29 11.45
CA SER A 120 -8.04 -15.73 12.84
C SER A 120 -9.49 -16.20 13.03
N ILE A 121 -10.44 -15.65 12.27
CA ILE A 121 -11.86 -16.03 12.33
C ILE A 121 -12.13 -17.27 11.46
N THR A 122 -11.59 -17.30 10.25
CA THR A 122 -11.87 -18.36 9.25
C THR A 122 -11.00 -19.60 9.39
N GLY A 123 -9.82 -19.46 10.01
CA GLY A 123 -8.81 -20.49 10.21
C GLY A 123 -7.83 -20.64 9.05
N ASP A 124 -6.57 -20.94 9.37
CA ASP A 124 -5.47 -21.09 8.41
C ASP A 124 -5.75 -22.11 7.30
N TYR A 125 -6.52 -23.15 7.61
CA TYR A 125 -6.90 -24.17 6.63
C TYR A 125 -7.75 -23.58 5.50
N PHE A 126 -8.76 -22.76 5.85
CA PHE A 126 -9.62 -22.08 4.88
C PHE A 126 -8.80 -21.14 3.99
N VAL A 127 -7.91 -20.36 4.60
CA VAL A 127 -7.03 -19.43 3.87
C VAL A 127 -6.14 -20.17 2.88
N LYS A 128 -5.54 -21.30 3.28
CA LYS A 128 -4.70 -22.11 2.38
C LYS A 128 -5.50 -22.69 1.21
N GLN A 129 -6.74 -23.12 1.44
CA GLN A 129 -7.59 -23.69 0.41
C GLN A 129 -8.06 -22.64 -0.62
N HIS A 130 -8.20 -21.38 -0.20
CA HIS A 130 -8.74 -20.29 -1.03
C HIS A 130 -7.79 -19.08 -1.12
N TYR A 131 -6.48 -19.32 -1.13
CA TYR A 131 -5.44 -18.28 -0.99
C TYR A 131 -5.64 -17.06 -1.89
N ASP A 132 -5.74 -17.27 -3.21
CA ASP A 132 -5.83 -16.16 -4.17
C ASP A 132 -7.11 -15.33 -3.95
N ILE A 133 -8.26 -16.00 -3.80
CA ILE A 133 -9.56 -15.34 -3.61
C ILE A 133 -9.58 -14.59 -2.27
N PHE A 134 -9.03 -15.20 -1.22
CA PHE A 134 -8.90 -14.59 0.09
C PHE A 134 -8.15 -13.26 -0.02
N TYR A 135 -6.95 -13.25 -0.61
CA TYR A 135 -6.15 -12.02 -0.74
C TYR A 135 -6.76 -10.98 -1.70
N ILE A 136 -7.53 -11.38 -2.72
CA ILE A 136 -8.31 -10.44 -3.53
C ILE A 136 -9.32 -9.69 -2.65
N ILE A 137 -10.07 -10.42 -1.82
CA ILE A 137 -11.09 -9.84 -0.93
C ILE A 137 -10.43 -8.94 0.11
N ILE A 138 -9.34 -9.40 0.74
CA ILE A 138 -8.59 -8.61 1.71
C ILE A 138 -8.11 -7.30 1.09
N ASN A 139 -7.47 -7.35 -0.09
CA ASN A 139 -6.94 -6.14 -0.74
C ASN A 139 -8.03 -5.14 -1.10
N LEU A 140 -9.20 -5.60 -1.56
CA LEU A 140 -10.35 -4.72 -1.84
C LEU A 140 -10.89 -4.09 -0.56
N LEU A 141 -11.00 -4.86 0.53
CA LEU A 141 -11.47 -4.38 1.83
C LEU A 141 -10.48 -3.36 2.42
N ALA A 142 -9.18 -3.65 2.33
CA ALA A 142 -8.10 -2.78 2.75
C ALA A 142 -8.18 -1.43 2.02
N LEU A 143 -8.28 -1.46 0.68
CA LEU A 143 -8.47 -0.26 -0.14
C LEU A 143 -9.69 0.57 0.30
N PHE A 144 -10.82 -0.10 0.52
CA PHE A 144 -12.02 0.59 0.98
C PHE A 144 -11.81 1.29 2.33
N ILE A 145 -11.19 0.60 3.29
CA ILE A 145 -10.95 1.12 4.63
C ILE A 145 -9.97 2.29 4.61
N ILE A 146 -8.82 2.18 3.93
CA ILE A 146 -7.84 3.28 3.90
C ILE A 146 -8.43 4.54 3.26
N LEU A 147 -9.27 4.41 2.23
CA LEU A 147 -9.91 5.57 1.61
C LEU A 147 -10.92 6.24 2.56
N LYS A 148 -11.65 5.45 3.36
CA LYS A 148 -12.55 5.96 4.40
C LYS A 148 -11.80 6.63 5.55
N VAL A 149 -10.64 6.12 5.92
CA VAL A 149 -9.77 6.75 6.93
C VAL A 149 -9.33 8.14 6.48
N VAL A 150 -8.97 8.32 5.20
CA VAL A 150 -8.65 9.66 4.67
C VAL A 150 -9.86 10.59 4.74
N ASP A 151 -11.05 10.12 4.35
CA ASP A 151 -12.29 10.91 4.46
C ASP A 151 -12.59 11.33 5.91
N PHE A 152 -12.34 10.43 6.86
CA PHE A 152 -12.47 10.72 8.29
C PHE A 152 -11.53 11.85 8.71
N PHE A 153 -10.24 11.78 8.38
CA PHE A 153 -9.28 12.84 8.72
C PHE A 153 -9.63 14.19 8.06
N ASP A 154 -10.05 14.19 6.79
CA ASP A 154 -10.49 15.39 6.09
C ASP A 154 -11.71 16.04 6.77
N PHE A 155 -12.68 15.21 7.20
CA PHE A 155 -13.86 15.66 7.94
C PHE A 155 -13.48 16.31 9.27
N TYR A 156 -12.60 15.69 10.05
CA TYR A 156 -12.16 16.25 11.34
C TYR A 156 -11.38 17.56 11.18
N HIS A 157 -10.53 17.68 10.17
CA HIS A 157 -9.86 18.94 9.87
C HIS A 157 -10.87 20.05 9.58
N CYS A 158 -11.91 19.77 8.79
CA CYS A 158 -12.97 20.74 8.48
C CYS A 158 -13.80 21.09 9.72
N PHE A 159 -14.22 20.07 10.50
CA PHE A 159 -15.03 20.24 11.71
C PHE A 159 -14.31 21.06 12.79
N CYS A 160 -13.02 20.79 13.03
CA CYS A 160 -12.22 21.57 13.97
C CYS A 160 -12.08 23.03 13.51
N TYR A 161 -11.79 23.25 12.23
CA TYR A 161 -11.66 24.61 11.68
C TYR A 161 -12.97 25.41 11.81
N GLU A 162 -14.12 24.77 11.54
CA GLU A 162 -15.44 25.40 11.62
C GLU A 162 -15.87 25.65 13.07
N SER A 163 -15.56 24.72 13.99
CA SER A 163 -15.80 24.89 15.42
C SER A 163 -14.98 26.04 16.02
N PHE A 164 -13.74 26.25 15.59
CA PHE A 164 -12.94 27.41 15.99
C PHE A 164 -13.50 28.73 15.44
N ARG A 165 -13.94 28.77 14.17
CA ARG A 165 -14.58 29.97 13.60
C ARG A 165 -15.86 30.38 14.34
N ILE A 166 -16.62 29.42 14.85
CA ILE A 166 -17.84 29.68 15.63
C ILE A 166 -17.48 30.22 17.03
N CYS A 167 -16.37 29.78 17.62
CA CYS A 167 -15.87 30.31 18.89
C CYS A 167 -15.32 31.75 18.76
N ASP A 168 -14.68 32.11 17.65
CA ASP A 168 -14.14 33.47 17.42
C ASP A 168 -15.21 34.51 17.06
N LEU A 169 -16.44 34.08 16.71
CA LEU A 169 -17.56 34.96 16.36
C LEU A 169 -18.52 35.26 17.53
N ASN A 170 -18.23 34.76 18.73
CA ASN A 170 -19.02 34.96 19.95
C ASN A 170 -18.34 35.91 20.97
N PHE A 171 -17.73 37.00 20.50
CA PHE A 171 -17.31 38.13 21.33
C PHE A 171 -17.84 39.44 20.78
#